data_AF-A0A839P2D0-F1
#
_entry.id   AF-A0A839P2D0-F1
#
_cell.length_a   1.000
_cell.length_b   1.000
_cell.length_c   1.000
_cell.angle_alpha   90.00
_cell.angle_beta   90.00
_cell.angle_gamma   90.00
#
_symmetry.space_group_name_H-M   'P 1'
#
loop_
_entity.id
_entity.type
_entity.pdbx_description
1 polymer ?
#
loop_
_entity_poly.entity_id
_entity_poly.type
_entity_poly.pdbx_seq_one_letter_code
_entity_poly.pdbx_strand_id
1 'polypeptide(L)'
;MSLAADRSNLARLNKEISELRTKEAKEAKNAADAQKKIASANASARKASSPSSAKSYYSTAEREERNLTIVQANQAKHATQAASKTQDAARLQAKIAKDEETERKKTAAADDRRRLDDETRRKTENQQQQRREAAAARVNSNLQQRIRDLETQVAEQLEVQASSTPAFKPTAPPGEEEAYDVFISHAWEDKEDFVKDLATKARDAGIKVWYDKFSLQWGDSIRQKIDAGLASSYFGIAVLSPSFFSKP
;
A
#
# COMPACT_ATOMS: atom_id res chain seq x y z
N MET A 1 34.85 -19.30 -13.66
CA MET A 1 34.92 -18.63 -14.98
C MET A 1 33.52 -18.20 -15.35
N SER A 2 33.34 -17.03 -15.97
CA SER A 2 32.00 -16.54 -16.33
C SER A 2 31.42 -17.36 -17.49
N LEU A 3 30.14 -17.71 -17.42
CA LEU A 3 29.37 -18.31 -18.54
C LEU A 3 29.56 -17.54 -19.86
N ALA A 4 29.71 -16.22 -19.79
CA ALA A 4 29.98 -15.38 -20.95
C ALA A 4 31.37 -15.62 -21.56
N ALA A 5 32.38 -15.87 -20.72
CA ALA A 5 33.74 -16.18 -21.18
C ALA A 5 33.79 -17.57 -21.84
N ASP A 6 33.09 -18.55 -21.27
CA ASP A 6 33.00 -19.90 -21.83
C ASP A 6 32.26 -19.90 -23.18
N ARG A 7 31.18 -19.12 -23.32
CA ARG A 7 30.47 -18.93 -24.61
C ARG A 7 31.36 -18.27 -25.68
N SER A 8 32.13 -17.25 -25.30
CA SER A 8 33.09 -16.60 -26.20
C SER A 8 34.18 -17.57 -26.67
N ASN A 9 34.72 -18.38 -25.74
CA ASN A 9 35.70 -19.40 -26.05
C ASN A 9 35.13 -20.49 -26.99
N LEU A 10 33.88 -20.91 -26.79
CA LEU A 10 33.18 -21.84 -27.69
C LEU A 10 33.04 -21.27 -29.10
N ALA A 11 32.64 -19.99 -29.22
CA ALA A 11 32.53 -19.32 -30.50
C ALA A 11 33.88 -19.25 -31.24
N ARG A 12 34.97 -18.97 -30.51
CA ARG A 12 36.32 -18.98 -31.08
C ARG A 12 36.73 -20.38 -31.56
N LEU A 13 36.50 -21.42 -30.77
CA LEU A 13 36.79 -22.81 -31.16
C LEU A 13 36.00 -23.23 -32.40
N ASN A 14 34.71 -22.89 -32.49
CA ASN A 14 33.89 -23.19 -33.67
C ASN A 14 34.40 -22.49 -34.94
N LYS A 15 34.92 -21.26 -34.81
CA LYS A 15 35.57 -20.55 -35.92
C LYS A 15 36.88 -21.23 -36.33
N GLU A 16 37.72 -21.62 -35.38
CA GLU A 16 38.96 -22.37 -35.68
C GLU A 16 38.67 -23.72 -36.36
N ILE A 17 37.62 -24.44 -35.91
CA ILE A 17 37.17 -25.70 -36.53
C ILE A 17 36.72 -25.46 -37.97
N SER A 18 35.94 -24.40 -38.23
CA SER A 18 35.46 -24.12 -39.58
C SER A 18 36.63 -23.78 -40.52
N GLU A 19 37.60 -22.98 -40.06
CA GLU A 19 38.81 -22.65 -40.81
C GLU A 19 39.70 -23.86 -41.09
N LEU A 20 39.80 -24.82 -40.17
CA LEU A 20 40.53 -26.07 -40.39
C LEU A 20 39.81 -26.98 -41.40
N ARG A 21 38.49 -27.05 -41.35
CA ARG A 21 37.68 -27.81 -42.31
C ARG A 21 37.72 -27.23 -43.72
N THR A 22 37.78 -25.90 -43.87
CA THR A 22 37.95 -25.28 -45.20
C THR A 22 39.34 -25.56 -45.77
N LYS A 23 40.39 -25.54 -44.95
CA LYS A 23 41.75 -25.96 -45.35
C LYS A 23 41.78 -27.44 -45.75
N GLU A 24 41.16 -28.31 -44.96
CA GLU A 24 41.03 -29.73 -45.28
C GLU A 24 40.32 -29.96 -46.62
N ALA A 25 39.22 -29.26 -46.88
CA ALA A 25 38.50 -29.34 -48.15
C ALA A 25 39.35 -28.86 -49.34
N LYS A 26 40.19 -27.84 -49.15
CA LYS A 26 41.13 -27.36 -50.17
C LYS A 26 42.20 -28.41 -50.48
N GLU A 27 42.79 -29.03 -49.46
CA GLU A 27 43.77 -30.11 -49.66
C GLU A 27 43.12 -31.35 -50.30
N ALA A 28 41.88 -31.69 -49.93
CA ALA A 28 41.14 -32.78 -50.58
C ALA A 28 40.93 -32.53 -52.09
N LYS A 29 40.63 -31.28 -52.47
CA LYS A 29 40.55 -30.88 -53.89
C LYS A 29 41.90 -31.02 -54.59
N ASN A 30 42.97 -30.52 -53.98
CA ASN A 30 44.33 -30.64 -54.52
C ASN A 30 44.76 -32.11 -54.70
N ALA A 31 44.38 -32.99 -53.76
CA ALA A 31 44.65 -34.42 -53.83
C ALA A 31 43.92 -35.06 -55.02
N ALA A 32 42.65 -34.72 -55.22
CA ALA A 32 41.86 -35.19 -56.36
C ALA A 32 42.45 -34.72 -57.70
N ASP A 33 42.93 -33.48 -57.77
CA ASP A 33 43.54 -32.93 -58.98
C ASP A 33 44.91 -33.58 -59.27
N ALA A 34 45.75 -33.83 -58.25
CA ALA A 34 47.00 -34.58 -58.39
C ALA A 34 46.74 -36.02 -58.86
N GLN A 35 45.75 -36.71 -58.29
CA GLN A 35 45.32 -38.05 -58.73
C GLN A 35 44.90 -38.08 -60.20
N LYS A 36 44.12 -37.09 -60.65
CA LYS A 36 43.74 -36.98 -62.08
C LYS A 36 44.96 -36.81 -62.98
N LYS A 37 45.92 -35.97 -62.58
CA LYS A 37 47.17 -35.77 -63.34
C LYS A 37 48.01 -37.04 -63.40
N ILE A 38 48.17 -37.75 -62.29
CA ILE A 38 48.86 -39.06 -62.23
C ILE A 38 48.20 -40.04 -63.21
N ALA A 39 46.87 -40.18 -63.13
CA ALA A 39 46.12 -41.07 -64.01
C ALA A 39 46.31 -40.71 -65.49
N SER A 40 46.26 -39.42 -65.82
CA SER A 40 46.46 -38.94 -67.20
C SER A 40 47.89 -39.13 -67.71
N ALA A 41 48.90 -38.87 -66.88
CA ALA A 41 50.31 -39.07 -67.22
C ALA A 41 50.62 -40.55 -67.43
N ASN A 42 50.11 -41.43 -66.57
CA ASN A 42 50.23 -42.88 -66.73
C ASN A 42 49.51 -43.40 -67.99
N ALA A 43 48.33 -42.85 -68.32
CA ALA A 43 47.62 -43.20 -69.54
C ALA A 43 48.38 -42.75 -70.81
N SER A 44 48.98 -41.56 -70.80
CA SER A 44 49.82 -41.04 -71.89
C SER A 44 51.13 -41.80 -72.03
N ALA A 45 51.76 -42.21 -70.92
CA ALA A 45 52.96 -43.04 -70.92
C ALA A 45 52.73 -44.38 -71.63
N ARG A 46 51.57 -45.02 -71.40
CA ARG A 46 51.17 -46.28 -72.04
C ARG A 46 50.93 -46.15 -73.56
N LYS A 47 50.66 -44.95 -74.06
CA LYS A 47 50.37 -44.68 -75.49
C LYS A 47 51.55 -44.06 -76.25
N ALA A 48 52.69 -43.83 -75.60
CA ALA A 48 53.82 -43.12 -76.18
C ALA A 48 54.54 -43.97 -77.25
N SER A 49 54.95 -43.33 -78.36
CA SER A 49 55.59 -43.99 -79.51
C SER A 49 57.10 -44.23 -79.33
N SER A 50 57.72 -43.67 -78.28
CA SER A 50 59.14 -43.84 -77.99
C SER A 50 59.41 -44.07 -76.49
N PRO A 51 60.47 -44.83 -76.13
CA PRO A 51 60.85 -45.06 -74.73
C PRO A 51 61.18 -43.77 -73.95
N SER A 52 61.75 -42.76 -74.63
CA SER A 52 62.09 -41.47 -74.01
C SER A 52 60.84 -40.65 -73.68
N SER A 53 59.84 -40.64 -74.57
CA SER A 53 58.54 -40.01 -74.33
C SER A 53 57.80 -40.68 -73.15
N ALA A 54 57.78 -42.01 -73.09
CA ALA A 54 57.19 -42.75 -71.96
C ALA A 54 57.87 -42.41 -70.63
N LYS A 55 59.21 -42.36 -70.61
CA LYS A 55 60.00 -42.02 -69.42
C LYS A 55 59.69 -40.61 -68.88
N SER A 56 59.45 -39.64 -69.78
CA SER A 56 59.07 -38.27 -69.40
C SER A 56 57.69 -38.24 -68.71
N TYR A 57 56.70 -38.96 -69.24
CA TYR A 57 55.37 -39.06 -68.62
C TYR A 57 55.41 -39.80 -67.27
N TYR A 58 56.21 -40.86 -67.13
CA TYR A 58 56.42 -41.53 -65.84
C TYR A 58 57.10 -40.63 -64.82
N SER A 59 58.09 -39.83 -65.21
CA SER A 59 58.70 -38.83 -64.31
C SER A 59 57.68 -37.77 -63.85
N THR A 60 56.74 -37.40 -64.72
CA THR A 60 55.64 -36.49 -64.37
C THR A 60 54.67 -37.15 -63.38
N ALA A 61 54.32 -38.41 -63.58
CA ALA A 61 53.50 -39.18 -62.66
C ALA A 61 54.15 -39.30 -61.27
N GLU A 62 55.44 -39.64 -61.22
CA GLU A 62 56.20 -39.77 -59.96
C GLU A 62 56.28 -38.44 -59.18
N ARG A 63 56.43 -37.32 -59.89
CA ARG A 63 56.37 -35.98 -59.26
C ARG A 63 55.01 -35.70 -58.63
N GLU A 64 53.94 -36.01 -59.34
CA GLU A 64 52.57 -35.80 -58.84
C GLU A 64 52.20 -36.82 -57.74
N GLU A 65 52.77 -38.03 -57.72
CA GLU A 65 52.63 -38.99 -56.60
C GLU A 65 53.27 -38.47 -55.31
N ARG A 66 54.47 -37.86 -55.40
CA ARG A 66 55.09 -37.17 -54.27
C ARG A 66 54.22 -35.99 -53.80
N ASN A 67 53.67 -35.22 -54.73
CA ASN A 67 52.74 -34.12 -54.42
C ASN A 67 51.46 -34.62 -53.71
N LEU A 68 50.88 -35.72 -54.20
CA LEU A 68 49.71 -36.35 -53.60
C LEU A 68 49.98 -36.77 -52.15
N THR A 69 51.15 -37.35 -51.88
CA THR A 69 51.54 -37.77 -50.53
C THR A 69 51.63 -36.57 -49.57
N ILE A 70 52.23 -35.46 -50.02
CA ILE A 70 52.34 -34.22 -49.23
C ILE A 70 50.95 -33.63 -48.94
N VAL A 71 50.08 -33.55 -49.95
CA VAL A 71 48.73 -33.01 -49.81
C VAL A 71 47.88 -33.88 -48.88
N GLN A 72 47.96 -35.21 -49.00
CA GLN A 72 47.28 -36.14 -48.08
C GLN A 72 47.79 -36.02 -46.64
N ALA A 73 49.10 -35.82 -46.43
CA ALA A 73 49.66 -35.57 -45.11
C ALA A 73 49.15 -34.26 -44.49
N ASN A 74 49.07 -33.19 -45.29
CA ASN A 74 48.50 -31.90 -44.85
C ASN A 74 47.01 -32.02 -44.54
N GLN A 75 46.25 -32.75 -45.35
CA GLN A 75 44.85 -33.04 -45.11
C GLN A 75 44.65 -33.78 -43.77
N ALA A 76 45.42 -34.84 -43.52
CA ALA A 76 45.36 -35.61 -42.27
C ALA A 76 45.74 -34.75 -41.04
N LYS A 77 46.71 -33.84 -41.19
CA LYS A 77 47.09 -32.88 -40.14
C LYS A 77 45.93 -31.92 -39.80
N HIS A 78 45.29 -31.33 -40.81
CA HIS A 78 44.15 -30.45 -40.61
C HIS A 78 42.95 -31.19 -40.00
N ALA A 79 42.67 -32.42 -40.44
CA ALA A 79 41.63 -33.27 -39.87
C ALA A 79 41.88 -33.59 -38.38
N THR A 80 43.12 -33.94 -38.03
CA THR A 80 43.49 -34.22 -36.62
C THR A 80 43.35 -32.99 -35.73
N GLN A 81 43.75 -31.81 -36.23
CA GLN A 81 43.57 -30.54 -35.54
C GLN A 81 42.08 -30.17 -35.40
N ALA A 82 41.27 -30.40 -36.43
CA ALA A 82 39.84 -30.15 -36.37
C ALA A 82 39.16 -31.08 -35.36
N ALA A 83 39.57 -32.35 -35.29
CA ALA A 83 39.06 -33.33 -34.34
C ALA A 83 39.35 -32.96 -32.89
N SER A 84 40.59 -32.57 -32.56
CA SER A 84 40.95 -32.16 -31.20
C SER A 84 40.19 -30.91 -30.75
N LYS A 85 40.09 -29.90 -31.63
CA LYS A 85 39.31 -28.69 -31.37
C LYS A 85 37.81 -28.97 -31.22
N THR A 86 37.27 -29.92 -32.00
CA THR A 86 35.88 -30.36 -31.87
C THR A 86 35.62 -31.03 -30.52
N GLN A 87 36.57 -31.84 -30.03
CA GLN A 87 36.47 -32.45 -28.71
C GLN A 87 36.49 -31.40 -27.59
N ASP A 88 37.37 -30.39 -27.71
CA ASP A 88 37.42 -29.28 -26.75
C ASP A 88 36.13 -28.45 -26.77
N ALA A 89 35.57 -28.18 -27.96
CA ALA A 89 34.29 -27.49 -28.10
C ALA A 89 33.14 -28.29 -27.47
N ALA A 90 33.10 -29.61 -27.67
CA ALA A 90 32.08 -30.47 -27.07
C ALA A 90 32.16 -30.49 -25.53
N ARG A 91 33.38 -30.56 -24.97
CA ARG A 91 33.61 -30.47 -23.51
C ARG A 91 33.13 -29.13 -22.96
N LEU A 92 33.45 -28.04 -23.65
CA LEU A 92 33.07 -26.69 -23.23
C LEU A 92 31.55 -26.48 -23.35
N GLN A 93 30.92 -27.01 -24.38
CA GLN A 93 29.46 -26.99 -24.55
C GLN A 93 28.74 -27.75 -23.43
N ALA A 94 29.24 -28.94 -23.06
CA ALA A 94 28.68 -29.71 -21.94
C ALA A 94 28.83 -28.97 -20.61
N LYS A 95 29.97 -28.29 -20.40
CA LYS A 95 30.19 -27.45 -19.21
C LYS A 95 29.22 -26.27 -19.17
N ILE A 96 29.05 -25.54 -20.27
CA ILE A 96 28.10 -24.43 -20.37
C ILE A 96 26.68 -24.90 -20.05
N ALA A 97 26.24 -26.02 -20.63
CA ALA A 97 24.91 -26.56 -20.37
C ALA A 97 24.69 -26.89 -18.89
N LYS A 98 25.68 -27.50 -18.24
CA LYS A 98 25.63 -27.81 -16.81
C LYS A 98 25.58 -26.55 -15.95
N ASP A 99 26.45 -25.58 -16.24
CA ASP A 99 26.52 -24.33 -15.48
C ASP A 99 25.20 -23.54 -15.65
N GLU A 100 24.62 -23.48 -16.85
CA GLU A 100 23.31 -22.88 -17.10
C GLU A 100 22.18 -23.57 -16.32
N GLU A 101 22.17 -24.90 -16.28
CA GLU A 101 21.18 -25.65 -15.50
C GLU A 101 21.30 -25.34 -14.00
N THR A 102 22.52 -25.24 -13.47
CA THR A 102 22.72 -24.88 -12.06
C THR A 102 22.25 -23.46 -11.75
N GLU A 103 22.51 -22.49 -12.63
CA GLU A 103 22.03 -21.11 -12.45
C GLU A 103 20.51 -21.01 -12.58
N ARG A 104 19.89 -21.77 -13.50
CA ARG A 104 18.42 -21.88 -13.57
C ARG A 104 17.81 -22.47 -12.31
N LYS A 105 18.41 -23.52 -11.73
CA LYS A 105 17.93 -24.11 -10.48
C LYS A 105 18.08 -23.16 -9.30
N LYS A 106 19.20 -22.43 -9.21
CA LYS A 106 19.42 -21.43 -8.15
C LYS A 106 18.43 -20.27 -8.24
N THR A 107 18.20 -19.75 -9.45
CA THR A 107 17.25 -18.65 -9.68
C THR A 107 15.82 -19.08 -9.37
N ALA A 108 15.38 -20.24 -9.85
CA ALA A 108 14.08 -20.81 -9.49
C ALA A 108 13.91 -21.01 -7.98
N ALA A 109 14.91 -21.61 -7.31
CA ALA A 109 14.86 -21.81 -5.86
C ALA A 109 14.87 -20.49 -5.08
N ALA A 110 15.58 -19.47 -5.55
CA ALA A 110 15.58 -18.14 -4.95
C ALA A 110 14.21 -17.45 -5.10
N ASP A 111 13.59 -17.58 -6.27
CA ASP A 111 12.25 -17.02 -6.53
C ASP A 111 11.17 -17.73 -5.71
N ASP A 112 11.22 -19.05 -5.62
CA ASP A 112 10.29 -19.82 -4.79
C ASP A 112 10.44 -19.49 -3.30
N ARG A 113 11.69 -19.31 -2.83
CA ARG A 113 11.95 -18.86 -1.45
C ARG A 113 11.40 -17.46 -1.20
N ARG A 114 11.60 -16.51 -2.13
CA ARG A 114 11.03 -15.15 -2.04
C ARG A 114 9.51 -15.19 -1.98
N ARG A 115 8.86 -16.02 -2.80
CA ARG A 115 7.39 -16.18 -2.78
C ARG A 115 6.89 -16.71 -1.43
N LEU A 116 7.58 -17.69 -0.86
CA LEU A 116 7.24 -18.24 0.45
C LEU A 116 7.44 -17.20 1.58
N ASP A 117 8.55 -16.47 1.54
CA ASP A 117 8.85 -15.41 2.51
C ASP A 117 7.82 -14.27 2.41
N ASP A 118 7.41 -13.87 1.19
CA ASP A 118 6.36 -12.88 0.96
C ASP A 118 4.99 -13.36 1.44
N GLU A 119 4.64 -14.63 1.19
CA GLU A 119 3.37 -15.21 1.64
C GLU A 119 3.31 -15.30 3.17
N THR A 120 4.39 -15.74 3.81
CA THR A 120 4.47 -15.82 5.28
C THR A 120 4.46 -14.45 5.92
N ARG A 121 5.14 -13.46 5.33
CA ARG A 121 5.08 -12.06 5.77
C ARG A 121 3.66 -11.51 5.68
N ARG A 122 2.97 -11.68 4.54
CA ARG A 122 1.56 -11.25 4.38
C ARG A 122 0.63 -11.91 5.41
N LYS A 123 0.78 -13.22 5.63
CA LYS A 123 -0.01 -13.93 6.66
C LYS A 123 0.25 -13.37 8.06
N THR A 124 1.51 -13.09 8.39
CA THR A 124 1.90 -12.55 9.69
C THR A 124 1.39 -11.12 9.89
N GLU A 125 1.52 -10.26 8.87
CA GLU A 125 1.01 -8.89 8.87
C GLU A 125 -0.53 -8.88 9.04
N ASN A 126 -1.24 -9.71 8.28
CA ASN A 126 -2.70 -9.84 8.41
C ASN A 126 -3.11 -10.36 9.80
N GLN A 127 -2.42 -11.37 10.33
CA GLN A 127 -2.71 -11.90 11.67
C GLN A 127 -2.41 -10.86 12.76
N GLN A 128 -1.33 -10.08 12.61
CA GLN A 128 -1.00 -9.01 13.54
C GLN A 128 -2.04 -7.87 13.47
N GLN A 129 -2.50 -7.52 12.27
CA GLN A 129 -3.55 -6.53 12.08
C GLN A 129 -4.87 -6.98 12.71
N GLN A 130 -5.32 -8.21 12.45
CA GLN A 130 -6.51 -8.77 13.09
C GLN A 130 -6.39 -8.80 14.62
N ARG A 131 -5.21 -9.12 15.16
CA ARG A 131 -4.97 -9.07 16.62
C ARG A 131 -5.05 -7.64 17.17
N ARG A 132 -4.53 -6.65 16.44
CA ARG A 132 -4.62 -5.23 16.82
C ARG A 132 -6.05 -4.73 16.77
N GLU A 133 -6.79 -5.06 15.72
CA GLU A 133 -8.21 -4.71 15.57
C GLU A 133 -9.06 -5.36 16.66
N ALA A 134 -8.85 -6.65 16.95
CA ALA A 134 -9.53 -7.34 18.05
C ALA A 134 -9.19 -6.74 19.42
N ALA A 135 -7.93 -6.35 19.66
CA ALA A 135 -7.54 -5.68 20.89
C ALA A 135 -8.18 -4.29 21.01
N ALA A 136 -8.19 -3.50 19.93
CA ALA A 136 -8.84 -2.20 19.88
C ALA A 136 -10.36 -2.31 20.10
N ALA A 137 -11.02 -3.29 19.48
CA ALA A 137 -12.44 -3.54 19.68
C ALA A 137 -12.77 -3.89 21.14
N ARG A 138 -11.93 -4.68 21.82
CA ARG A 138 -12.09 -4.98 23.25
C ARG A 138 -11.96 -3.73 24.12
N VAL A 139 -10.95 -2.88 23.84
CA VAL A 139 -10.76 -1.61 24.55
C VAL A 139 -11.97 -0.69 24.34
N ASN A 140 -12.43 -0.52 23.10
CA ASN A 140 -13.61 0.28 22.79
C ASN A 140 -14.87 -0.24 23.48
N SER A 141 -15.08 -1.57 23.50
CA SER A 141 -16.19 -2.18 24.21
C SER A 141 -16.14 -1.90 25.71
N ASN A 142 -14.96 -1.97 26.33
CA ASN A 142 -14.78 -1.67 27.75
C ASN A 142 -15.05 -0.19 28.06
N LEU A 143 -14.54 0.72 27.22
CA LEU A 143 -14.81 2.16 27.34
C LEU A 143 -16.31 2.47 27.20
N GLN A 144 -16.99 1.86 26.24
CA GLN A 144 -18.44 2.03 26.07
C GLN A 144 -19.24 1.54 27.29
N GLN A 145 -18.83 0.44 27.92
CA GLN A 145 -19.44 -0.01 29.17
C GLN A 145 -19.21 1.02 30.29
N ARG A 146 -17.97 1.50 30.44
CA ARG A 146 -17.64 2.50 31.46
C ARG A 146 -18.41 3.80 31.29
N ILE A 147 -18.61 4.25 30.05
CA ILE A 147 -19.43 5.44 29.74
C ILE A 147 -20.87 5.21 30.20
N ARG A 148 -21.49 4.09 29.84
CA ARG A 148 -22.87 3.78 30.29
C ARG A 148 -22.99 3.70 31.81
N ASP A 149 -22.02 3.08 32.47
CA ASP A 149 -22.01 2.98 33.93
C ASP A 149 -21.91 4.37 34.58
N LEU A 150 -21.05 5.24 34.05
CA LEU A 150 -20.92 6.63 34.52
C LEU A 150 -22.17 7.46 34.24
N GLU A 151 -22.77 7.33 33.05
CA GLU A 151 -24.04 7.98 32.71
C GLU A 151 -25.14 7.58 33.70
N THR A 152 -25.21 6.30 34.05
CA THR A 152 -26.18 5.78 35.03
C THR A 152 -25.92 6.36 36.42
N GLN A 153 -24.66 6.39 36.88
CA GLN A 153 -24.29 6.97 38.18
C GLN A 153 -24.62 8.47 38.26
N VAL A 154 -24.36 9.23 37.18
CA VAL A 154 -24.69 10.66 37.14
C VAL A 154 -26.20 10.87 37.19
N ALA A 155 -26.97 10.05 36.47
CA ALA A 155 -28.43 10.12 36.51
C ALA A 155 -28.97 9.84 37.93
N GLU A 156 -28.48 8.79 38.59
CA GLU A 156 -28.85 8.47 39.98
C GLU A 156 -28.49 9.61 40.95
N GLN A 157 -27.30 10.22 40.80
CA GLN A 157 -26.90 11.36 41.63
C GLN A 157 -27.81 12.58 41.43
N LEU A 158 -28.19 12.89 40.19
CA LEU A 158 -29.12 13.98 39.88
C LEU A 158 -30.50 13.73 40.52
N GLU A 159 -30.98 12.49 40.48
CA GLU A 159 -32.26 12.11 41.09
C GLU A 159 -32.24 12.25 42.62
N VAL A 160 -31.17 11.80 43.28
CA VAL A 160 -30.97 11.98 44.72
C VAL A 160 -30.88 13.47 45.10
N GLN A 161 -30.17 14.28 44.32
CA GLN A 161 -30.09 15.73 44.55
C GLN A 161 -31.45 16.43 44.38
N ALA A 162 -32.20 16.08 43.32
CA ALA A 162 -33.55 16.60 43.10
C ALA A 162 -34.49 16.25 44.27
N SER A 163 -34.39 15.02 44.79
CA SER A 163 -35.20 14.53 45.91
C SER A 163 -34.88 15.19 47.26
N SER A 164 -33.64 15.62 47.45
CA SER A 164 -33.13 16.23 48.70
C SER A 164 -33.19 17.75 48.71
N THR A 165 -33.48 18.37 47.55
CA THR A 165 -33.64 19.82 47.46
C THR A 165 -35.00 20.22 48.04
N PRO A 166 -35.07 20.98 49.14
CA PRO A 166 -36.35 21.44 49.67
C PRO A 166 -37.03 22.34 48.64
N ALA A 167 -38.30 22.06 48.36
CA ALA A 167 -39.11 22.91 47.50
C ALA A 167 -39.15 24.34 48.07
N PHE A 168 -38.82 25.33 47.24
CA PHE A 168 -38.93 26.73 47.62
C PHE A 168 -40.37 27.02 48.06
N LYS A 169 -40.53 27.52 49.28
CA LYS A 169 -41.82 27.97 49.83
C LYS A 169 -41.69 29.44 50.20
N PRO A 170 -42.45 30.34 49.55
CA PRO A 170 -42.50 31.73 49.95
C PRO A 170 -43.11 31.84 51.34
N THR A 171 -42.67 32.84 52.10
CA THR A 171 -43.21 33.17 53.42
C THR A 171 -44.29 34.22 53.28
N ALA A 172 -45.41 34.04 53.98
CA ALA A 172 -46.46 35.05 54.01
C ALA A 172 -45.87 36.41 54.48
N PRO A 173 -46.25 37.52 53.83
CA PRO A 173 -45.77 38.84 54.22
C PRO A 173 -46.25 39.22 55.63
N PRO A 174 -45.55 40.11 56.35
CA PRO A 174 -45.90 40.48 57.73
C PRO A 174 -47.34 41.00 57.84
N GLY A 175 -48.16 40.32 58.65
CA GLY A 175 -49.57 40.66 58.86
C GLY A 175 -50.58 39.91 57.97
N GLU A 176 -50.12 38.97 57.15
CA GLU A 176 -50.97 38.12 56.31
C GLU A 176 -50.71 36.64 56.63
N GLU A 177 -51.72 35.78 56.50
CA GLU A 177 -51.61 34.35 56.89
C GLU A 177 -51.07 33.46 55.77
N GLU A 178 -51.16 33.89 54.51
CA GLU A 178 -50.79 33.09 53.35
C GLU A 178 -49.88 33.85 52.37
N ALA A 179 -48.99 33.11 51.72
CA ALA A 179 -48.18 33.63 50.62
C ALA A 179 -48.99 33.70 49.31
N TYR A 180 -48.50 34.48 48.37
CA TYR A 180 -49.13 34.63 47.06
C TYR A 180 -48.57 33.64 46.04
N ASP A 181 -49.33 33.34 45.00
CA ASP A 181 -48.84 32.54 43.89
C ASP A 181 -47.96 33.40 42.98
N VAL A 182 -48.40 34.64 42.73
CA VAL A 182 -47.75 35.57 41.82
C VAL A 182 -47.80 37.00 42.36
N PHE A 183 -46.66 37.70 42.31
CA PHE A 183 -46.64 39.16 42.42
C PHE A 183 -46.52 39.83 41.05
N ILE A 184 -47.14 41.00 40.88
CA ILE A 184 -47.05 41.80 39.64
C ILE A 184 -46.35 43.12 39.93
N SER A 185 -45.11 43.23 39.48
CA SER A 185 -44.34 44.48 39.48
C SER A 185 -44.74 45.34 38.27
N HIS A 186 -45.21 46.56 38.54
CA HIS A 186 -45.71 47.47 37.52
C HIS A 186 -45.51 48.94 37.91
N ALA A 187 -45.55 49.82 36.91
CA ALA A 187 -45.60 51.25 37.13
C ALA A 187 -47.01 51.65 37.61
N TRP A 188 -47.13 52.58 38.58
CA TRP A 188 -48.43 53.06 39.07
C TRP A 188 -49.38 53.52 37.95
N GLU A 189 -48.84 54.05 36.86
CA GLU A 189 -49.56 54.49 35.66
C GLU A 189 -50.26 53.32 34.94
N ASP A 190 -49.67 52.12 34.95
CA ASP A 190 -50.20 50.94 34.25
C ASP A 190 -51.28 50.20 35.05
N LYS A 191 -51.55 50.66 36.27
CA LYS A 191 -52.40 49.95 37.23
C LYS A 191 -53.83 49.81 36.72
N GLU A 192 -54.47 50.92 36.37
CA GLU A 192 -55.87 50.93 35.94
C GLU A 192 -56.03 50.44 34.50
N ASP A 193 -55.05 50.74 33.64
CA ASP A 193 -55.13 50.46 32.21
C ASP A 193 -54.90 48.99 31.84
N PHE A 194 -54.02 48.27 32.58
CA PHE A 194 -53.62 46.91 32.23
C PHE A 194 -53.58 45.95 33.41
N VAL A 195 -52.94 46.33 34.51
CA VAL A 195 -52.60 45.40 35.61
C VAL A 195 -53.84 44.92 36.35
N LYS A 196 -54.86 45.78 36.51
CA LYS A 196 -56.11 45.44 37.18
C LYS A 196 -56.90 44.36 36.44
N ASP A 197 -57.01 44.46 35.12
CA ASP A 197 -57.68 43.43 34.30
C ASP A 197 -56.89 42.12 34.33
N LEU A 198 -55.57 42.19 34.21
CA LEU A 198 -54.67 41.03 34.33
C LEU A 198 -54.82 40.32 35.68
N ALA A 199 -54.79 41.07 36.79
CA ALA A 199 -54.93 40.53 38.14
C ALA A 199 -56.32 39.94 38.40
N THR A 200 -57.37 40.55 37.84
CA THR A 200 -58.74 40.04 37.96
C THR A 200 -58.87 38.70 37.24
N LYS A 201 -58.44 38.62 35.98
CA LYS A 201 -58.46 37.36 35.20
C LYS A 201 -57.62 36.25 35.86
N ALA A 202 -56.49 36.59 36.44
CA ALA A 202 -55.65 35.63 37.15
C ALA A 202 -56.34 35.11 38.44
N ARG A 203 -57.01 35.98 39.20
CA ARG A 203 -57.80 35.59 40.36
C ARG A 203 -59.01 34.73 39.98
N ASP A 204 -59.68 35.05 38.89
CA ASP A 204 -60.80 34.26 38.35
C ASP A 204 -60.35 32.84 37.96
N ALA A 205 -59.08 32.69 37.55
CA ALA A 205 -58.44 31.41 37.31
C ALA A 205 -57.96 30.69 38.60
N GLY A 206 -58.22 31.26 39.78
CA GLY A 206 -57.85 30.69 41.09
C GLY A 206 -56.45 31.04 41.58
N ILE A 207 -55.75 31.98 40.94
CA ILE A 207 -54.38 32.37 41.30
C ILE A 207 -54.42 33.50 42.33
N LYS A 208 -53.70 33.33 43.45
CA LYS A 208 -53.53 34.37 44.48
C LYS A 208 -52.55 35.42 43.97
N VAL A 209 -53.08 36.53 43.46
CA VAL A 209 -52.29 37.63 42.90
C VAL A 209 -52.19 38.82 43.85
N TRP A 210 -50.96 39.29 44.04
CA TRP A 210 -50.64 40.53 44.72
C TRP A 210 -50.03 41.57 43.77
N TYR A 211 -50.68 42.72 43.63
CA TYR A 211 -50.16 43.81 42.77
C TYR A 211 -50.12 45.17 43.48
N ASP A 212 -51.02 45.44 44.44
CA ASP A 212 -51.19 46.79 45.00
C ASP A 212 -50.00 47.32 45.82
N LYS A 213 -49.33 46.47 46.62
CA LYS A 213 -48.15 46.90 47.41
C LYS A 213 -46.85 47.03 46.58
N PHE A 214 -46.87 46.60 45.31
CA PHE A 214 -45.72 46.63 44.39
C PHE A 214 -45.85 47.66 43.27
N SER A 215 -46.80 48.60 43.37
CA SER A 215 -46.81 49.77 42.49
C SER A 215 -45.55 50.59 42.73
N LEU A 216 -44.75 50.80 41.69
CA LEU A 216 -43.55 51.63 41.77
C LEU A 216 -43.94 53.11 41.77
N GLN A 217 -43.57 53.85 42.81
CA GLN A 217 -43.68 55.32 42.86
C GLN A 217 -42.32 55.99 42.64
N TRP A 218 -42.33 57.30 42.40
CA TRP A 218 -41.09 58.06 42.24
C TRP A 218 -40.26 58.01 43.53
N GLY A 219 -39.06 57.45 43.45
CA GLY A 219 -38.14 57.30 44.59
C GLY A 219 -38.16 55.91 45.25
N ASP A 220 -39.02 54.99 44.81
CA ASP A 220 -39.00 53.60 45.28
C ASP A 220 -37.81 52.82 44.73
N SER A 221 -37.22 51.95 45.56
CA SER A 221 -36.21 50.99 45.08
C SER A 221 -36.89 49.77 44.43
N ILE A 222 -36.75 49.65 43.11
CA ILE A 222 -37.23 48.50 42.33
C ILE A 222 -36.71 47.18 42.90
N ARG A 223 -35.43 47.14 43.31
CA ARG A 223 -34.80 45.94 43.88
C ARG A 223 -35.49 45.48 45.16
N GLN A 224 -35.73 46.39 46.09
CA GLN A 224 -36.38 46.06 47.37
C GLN A 224 -37.81 45.53 47.17
N LYS A 225 -38.54 46.08 46.20
CA LYS A 225 -39.89 45.61 45.84
C LYS A 225 -39.85 44.22 45.21
N ILE A 226 -38.88 43.94 44.34
CA ILE A 226 -38.68 42.60 43.75
C ILE A 226 -38.30 41.58 44.83
N ASP A 227 -37.37 41.92 45.72
CA ASP A 227 -36.95 41.03 46.81
C ASP A 227 -38.11 40.69 47.75
N ALA A 228 -38.94 41.68 48.10
CA ALA A 228 -40.15 41.47 48.90
C ALA A 228 -41.20 40.63 48.16
N GLY A 229 -41.35 40.83 46.84
CA GLY A 229 -42.25 40.03 46.00
C GLY A 229 -41.82 38.57 45.89
N LEU A 230 -40.52 38.32 45.69
CA LEU A 230 -39.93 36.99 45.62
C LEU A 230 -39.96 36.26 46.97
N ALA A 231 -39.80 36.97 48.08
CA ALA A 231 -39.89 36.36 49.41
C ALA A 231 -41.33 35.90 49.74
N SER A 232 -42.33 36.55 49.16
CA SER A 232 -43.75 36.36 49.49
C SER A 232 -44.59 35.69 48.41
N SER A 233 -43.98 35.35 47.27
CA SER A 233 -44.67 34.70 46.16
C SER A 233 -43.85 33.61 45.49
N TYR A 234 -44.51 32.65 44.83
CA TYR A 234 -43.84 31.59 44.07
C TYR A 234 -43.25 32.10 42.76
N PHE A 235 -43.96 33.03 42.08
CA PHE A 235 -43.55 33.60 40.81
C PHE A 235 -43.69 35.12 40.81
N GLY A 236 -42.95 35.78 39.91
CA GLY A 236 -43.03 37.22 39.68
C GLY A 236 -43.32 37.52 38.22
N ILE A 237 -44.25 38.44 37.98
CA ILE A 237 -44.53 39.02 36.66
C ILE A 237 -44.05 40.48 36.68
N ALA A 238 -43.22 40.85 35.72
CA ALA A 238 -42.81 42.24 35.50
C ALA A 238 -43.52 42.80 34.26
N VAL A 239 -44.27 43.89 34.44
CA VAL A 239 -44.94 44.62 33.35
C VAL A 239 -43.99 45.68 32.81
N LEU A 240 -43.44 45.43 31.63
CA LEU A 240 -42.47 46.31 30.98
C LEU A 240 -43.19 47.27 30.02
N SER A 241 -43.48 48.48 30.49
CA SER A 241 -44.12 49.56 29.73
C SER A 241 -43.20 50.79 29.59
N PRO A 242 -43.52 51.78 28.73
CA PRO A 242 -42.82 53.06 28.72
C PRO A 242 -42.78 53.73 30.11
N SER A 243 -43.88 53.66 30.86
CA SER A 243 -44.01 54.18 32.23
C SER A 243 -43.12 53.43 33.23
N PHE A 244 -42.84 52.15 32.98
CA PHE A 244 -41.91 51.34 33.77
C PHE A 244 -40.47 51.80 33.55
N PHE A 245 -40.07 52.07 32.30
CA PHE A 245 -38.71 52.52 31.97
C PHE A 245 -38.44 54.00 32.27
N SER A 246 -39.48 54.82 32.43
CA SER A 246 -39.33 56.23 32.83
C SER A 246 -39.02 56.43 34.31
N LYS A 247 -38.98 55.36 35.10
CA LYS A 247 -38.63 55.39 36.53
C LYS A 247 -37.15 55.03 36.72
N PRO A 248 -36.37 55.90 37.42
CA PRO A 248 -34.94 55.69 37.61
C PRO A 248 -34.61 54.57 38.61
#